data_AF-A0A2I4BN46-F1
#
_entry.id   AF-A0A2I4BN46-F1
#
_cell.length_a   1.000
_cell.length_b   1.000
_cell.length_c   1.000
_cell.angle_alpha   90.00
_cell.angle_beta   90.00
_cell.angle_gamma   90.00
#
_symmetry.space_group_name_H-M   'P 1'
#
loop_
_entity.id
_entity.type
_entity.pdbx_description
1 polymer ?
#
loop_
_entity_poly.entity_id
_entity_poly.type
_entity_poly.pdbx_seq_one_letter_code
_entity_poly.pdbx_strand_id
1 'polypeptide(L)'
;MIQSKRAVSKLYASKAQMNSVLLSMKNQLAVVRVAGTLQKSTEVMKAMQSLIKIPEIQATMRELSKEMKKAGIIEEMLEDTFESMEDGEEMEEAAEEEVDKILFDLTAGALGKAPSKVTDALPDLQPAAAAAASEDESEEDIEAMQSRLEALRS
;
A
#
# COMPACT_ATOMS: atom_id res chain seq x y z
N MET A 1 9.45 10.49 -0.72
CA MET A 1 10.44 9.48 -0.27
C MET A 1 9.83 8.07 -0.20
N ILE A 2 8.65 7.88 0.41
CA ILE A 2 7.95 6.58 0.50
C ILE A 2 7.67 5.98 -0.89
N GLN A 3 7.05 6.76 -1.78
CA GLN A 3 6.78 6.31 -3.15
C GLN A 3 8.05 5.89 -3.91
N SER A 4 9.16 6.60 -3.72
CA SER A 4 10.46 6.25 -4.31
C SER A 4 11.01 4.94 -3.73
N LYS A 5 10.95 4.73 -2.39
CA LYS A 5 11.38 3.48 -1.75
C LYS A 5 10.52 2.29 -2.21
N ARG A 6 9.20 2.47 -2.31
CA ARG A 6 8.26 1.47 -2.83
C ARG A 6 8.54 1.14 -4.30
N ALA A 7 8.79 2.15 -5.14
CA ALA A 7 9.17 1.94 -6.54
C ALA A 7 10.49 1.18 -6.67
N VAL A 8 11.51 1.52 -5.87
CA VAL A 8 12.79 0.81 -5.84
C VAL A 8 12.61 -0.64 -5.37
N SER A 9 11.85 -0.87 -4.30
CA SER A 9 11.53 -2.22 -3.81
C SER A 9 10.81 -3.06 -4.88
N LYS A 10 9.82 -2.47 -5.55
CA LYS A 10 9.10 -3.10 -6.67
C LYS A 10 10.08 -3.49 -7.78
N LEU A 11 10.98 -2.59 -8.18
CA LEU A 11 12.00 -2.89 -9.20
C LEU A 11 12.94 -4.04 -8.79
N TYR A 12 13.36 -4.09 -7.53
CA TYR A 12 14.18 -5.20 -7.03
C TYR A 12 13.43 -6.52 -7.00
N ALA A 13 12.15 -6.51 -6.59
CA ALA A 13 11.29 -7.69 -6.66
C ALA A 13 11.16 -8.19 -8.10
N SER A 14 10.84 -7.29 -9.05
CA SER A 14 10.78 -7.61 -10.48
C SER A 14 12.08 -8.21 -11.01
N LYS A 15 13.23 -7.65 -10.59
CA LYS A 15 14.55 -8.16 -10.97
C LYS A 15 14.80 -9.57 -10.43
N ALA A 16 14.41 -9.84 -9.19
CA ALA A 16 14.54 -11.17 -8.59
C ALA A 16 13.68 -12.20 -9.34
N GLN A 17 12.45 -11.84 -9.69
CA GLN A 17 11.53 -12.70 -10.45
C GLN A 17 12.07 -12.98 -11.86
N MET A 18 12.61 -11.98 -12.57
CA MET A 18 13.30 -12.20 -13.86
C MET A 18 14.52 -13.13 -13.74
N ASN A 19 15.32 -12.97 -12.69
CA ASN A 19 16.46 -13.86 -12.43
C ASN A 19 16.01 -15.30 -12.15
N SER A 20 14.88 -15.48 -11.47
CA SER A 20 14.28 -16.80 -11.24
C SER A 20 13.92 -17.47 -12.58
N VAL A 21 13.22 -16.74 -13.46
CA VAL A 21 12.90 -17.23 -14.82
C VAL A 21 14.17 -17.59 -15.59
N LEU A 22 15.20 -16.74 -15.56
CA LEU A 22 16.47 -16.99 -16.23
C LEU A 22 17.15 -18.27 -15.73
N LEU A 23 17.20 -18.47 -14.41
CA LEU A 23 17.81 -19.65 -13.81
C LEU A 23 17.02 -20.92 -14.18
N SER A 24 15.69 -20.86 -14.15
CA SER A 24 14.89 -22.00 -14.56
C SER A 24 15.03 -22.28 -16.05
N MET A 25 15.16 -21.28 -16.93
CA MET A 25 15.46 -21.53 -18.35
C MET A 25 16.82 -22.20 -18.54
N LYS A 26 17.84 -21.79 -17.78
CA LYS A 26 19.14 -22.45 -17.78
C LYS A 26 19.04 -23.91 -17.33
N ASN A 27 18.20 -24.17 -16.32
CA ASN A 27 17.89 -25.53 -15.88
C ASN A 27 17.19 -26.33 -17.00
N GLN A 28 16.17 -25.76 -17.65
CA GLN A 28 15.48 -26.41 -18.77
C GLN A 28 16.45 -26.79 -19.90
N LEU A 29 17.42 -25.93 -20.22
CA LEU A 29 18.45 -26.25 -21.21
C LEU A 29 19.28 -27.47 -20.77
N ALA A 30 19.66 -27.56 -19.49
CA ALA A 30 20.35 -28.72 -18.96
C ALA A 30 19.49 -29.99 -19.04
N VAL A 31 18.20 -29.88 -18.70
CA VAL A 31 17.22 -30.97 -18.84
C VAL A 31 17.10 -31.42 -20.29
N VAL A 32 17.01 -30.51 -21.25
CA VAL A 32 16.95 -30.86 -22.69
C VAL A 32 18.21 -31.59 -23.14
N ARG A 33 19.41 -31.21 -22.66
CA ARG A 33 20.64 -31.93 -23.04
C ARG A 33 20.68 -33.37 -22.52
N VAL A 34 20.05 -33.65 -21.38
CA VAL A 34 20.08 -34.97 -20.73
C VAL A 34 18.89 -35.84 -21.12
N ALA A 35 17.68 -35.27 -21.09
CA ALA A 35 16.42 -35.98 -21.30
C ALA A 35 15.80 -35.73 -22.69
N GLY A 36 16.27 -34.73 -23.44
CA GLY A 36 15.74 -34.40 -24.78
C GLY A 36 14.38 -33.68 -24.78
N THR A 37 13.74 -33.51 -23.63
CA THR A 37 12.39 -32.93 -23.51
C THR A 37 12.39 -31.72 -22.58
N LEU A 38 11.56 -30.72 -22.89
CA LEU A 38 11.24 -29.64 -21.96
C LEU A 38 10.30 -30.16 -20.87
N GLN A 39 10.53 -29.76 -19.62
CA GLN A 39 9.66 -30.10 -18.50
C GLN A 39 8.81 -28.89 -18.08
N LYS A 40 7.64 -29.16 -17.50
CA LYS A 40 6.82 -28.12 -16.89
C LYS A 40 7.50 -27.56 -15.64
N SER A 41 7.42 -26.25 -15.43
CA SER A 41 7.98 -25.56 -14.26
C SER A 41 6.95 -24.63 -13.62
N THR A 42 6.53 -25.00 -12.42
CA THR A 42 5.64 -24.18 -11.57
C THR A 42 6.36 -22.93 -11.04
N GLU A 43 7.68 -22.99 -10.87
CA GLU A 43 8.48 -21.84 -10.46
C GLU A 43 8.51 -20.74 -11.53
N VAL A 44 8.70 -21.12 -12.80
CA VAL A 44 8.63 -20.19 -13.93
C VAL A 44 7.23 -19.60 -14.03
N MET A 45 6.21 -20.43 -13.83
CA MET A 45 4.82 -19.99 -13.86
C MET A 45 4.56 -18.90 -12.81
N LYS A 46 4.96 -19.12 -11.55
CA LYS A 46 4.79 -18.14 -10.47
C LYS A 46 5.55 -16.85 -10.74
N ALA A 47 6.82 -16.98 -11.14
CA ALA A 47 7.65 -15.81 -11.43
C ALA A 47 7.09 -14.99 -12.60
N MET A 48 6.66 -15.66 -13.68
CA MET A 48 6.05 -14.99 -14.84
C MET A 48 4.75 -14.28 -14.46
N GLN A 49 3.91 -14.90 -13.63
CA GLN A 49 2.66 -14.28 -13.17
C GLN A 49 2.92 -12.96 -12.43
N SER A 50 3.92 -12.94 -11.55
CA SER A 50 4.31 -11.71 -10.85
C SER A 50 4.86 -10.64 -11.81
N LEU A 51 5.52 -11.05 -12.90
CA LEU A 51 6.11 -10.13 -13.89
C LEU A 51 5.06 -9.51 -14.82
N ILE A 52 3.98 -10.24 -15.15
CA ILE A 52 2.88 -9.73 -15.98
C ILE A 52 2.15 -8.56 -15.30
N LYS A 53 2.16 -8.49 -13.97
CA LYS A 53 1.55 -7.39 -13.20
C LYS A 53 2.31 -6.06 -13.32
N ILE A 54 3.50 -6.03 -13.93
CA ILE A 54 4.34 -4.84 -14.06
C ILE A 54 4.07 -4.15 -15.40
N PRO A 55 3.48 -2.95 -15.43
CA PRO A 55 2.97 -2.33 -16.65
C PRO A 55 4.04 -2.11 -17.72
N GLU A 56 5.28 -1.80 -17.32
CA GLU A 56 6.39 -1.52 -18.24
C GLU A 56 6.84 -2.76 -19.04
N ILE A 57 6.64 -3.98 -18.51
CA ILE A 57 7.04 -5.24 -19.15
C ILE A 57 5.87 -6.19 -19.39
N GLN A 58 4.65 -5.78 -19.06
CA GLN A 58 3.44 -6.61 -19.10
C GLN A 58 3.19 -7.20 -20.49
N ALA A 59 3.35 -6.39 -21.55
CA ALA A 59 3.12 -6.84 -22.92
C ALA A 59 4.10 -7.96 -23.32
N THR A 60 5.39 -7.76 -23.07
CA THR A 60 6.44 -8.72 -23.43
C THR A 60 6.37 -9.97 -22.58
N MET A 61 6.08 -9.85 -21.28
CA MET A 61 5.96 -11.00 -20.38
C MET A 61 4.70 -11.83 -20.65
N ARG A 62 3.60 -11.20 -21.10
CA ARG A 62 2.40 -11.92 -21.55
C ARG A 62 2.66 -12.73 -22.82
N GLU A 63 3.38 -12.15 -23.78
CA GLU A 63 3.79 -12.85 -25.00
C GLU A 63 4.72 -14.02 -24.67
N LEU A 64 5.74 -13.79 -23.84
CA LEU A 64 6.67 -14.81 -23.38
C LEU A 64 5.94 -15.93 -22.62
N SER A 65 4.98 -15.61 -21.76
CA SER A 65 4.13 -16.58 -21.06
C SER A 65 3.36 -17.47 -22.04
N LYS A 66 2.80 -16.88 -23.11
CA LYS A 66 2.08 -17.62 -24.16
C LYS A 66 3.01 -18.56 -24.94
N GLU A 67 4.22 -18.12 -25.26
CA GLU A 67 5.22 -18.96 -25.90
C GLU A 67 5.70 -20.10 -24.98
N MET A 68 5.95 -19.80 -23.70
CA MET A 68 6.36 -20.80 -22.71
C MET A 68 5.25 -21.85 -22.44
N LYS A 69 3.99 -21.42 -22.48
CA LYS A 69 2.82 -22.32 -22.45
C LYS A 69 2.79 -23.23 -23.68
N LYS A 70 2.98 -22.68 -24.88
CA LYS A 70 3.08 -23.45 -26.13
C LYS A 70 4.26 -24.42 -26.14
N ALA A 71 5.38 -24.03 -25.53
CA ALA A 71 6.56 -24.88 -25.38
C ALA A 71 6.40 -25.98 -24.32
N GLY A 72 5.27 -26.02 -23.61
CA GLY A 72 5.00 -27.00 -22.55
C GLY A 72 5.77 -26.76 -21.25
N ILE A 73 6.34 -25.56 -21.08
CA ILE A 73 7.08 -25.18 -19.86
C ILE A 73 6.11 -24.66 -18.79
N ILE A 74 5.05 -23.96 -19.19
CA ILE A 74 4.00 -23.45 -18.29
C ILE A 74 2.69 -24.18 -18.56
N GLU A 75 1.93 -24.49 -17.51
CA GLU A 75 0.63 -25.14 -17.63
C GLU A 75 -0.48 -24.16 -18.06
N GLU A 76 -1.50 -24.68 -18.74
CA GLU A 76 -2.75 -23.95 -18.98
C GLU A 76 -3.60 -23.93 -17.71
N MET A 77 -3.31 -23.03 -16.78
CA MET A 77 -4.28 -22.73 -15.71
C MET A 77 -5.27 -21.66 -16.16
N LEU A 78 -6.53 -21.81 -15.77
CA LEU A 78 -7.55 -20.77 -15.85
C LEU A 78 -7.12 -19.62 -14.93
N GLU A 79 -6.93 -18.43 -15.50
CA GLU A 79 -6.37 -17.24 -14.86
C GLU A 79 -7.23 -16.69 -13.69
N ASP A 80 -8.47 -17.17 -13.54
CA ASP A 80 -9.52 -16.58 -12.69
C ASP A 80 -9.42 -16.86 -11.17
N THR A 81 -8.45 -17.63 -10.67
CA THR A 81 -8.45 -18.08 -9.25
C THR A 81 -7.32 -17.53 -8.37
N PHE A 82 -6.32 -16.84 -8.92
CA PHE A 82 -5.13 -16.42 -8.15
C PHE A 82 -5.02 -14.91 -7.89
N GLU A 83 -5.85 -14.08 -8.53
CA GLU A 83 -5.78 -12.62 -8.37
C GLU A 83 -6.46 -12.11 -7.08
N SER A 84 -7.32 -12.92 -6.46
CA SER A 84 -8.18 -12.53 -5.34
C SER A 84 -7.58 -12.70 -3.94
N MET A 85 -6.34 -13.19 -3.81
CA MET A 85 -5.83 -13.67 -2.51
C MET A 85 -4.64 -12.89 -1.93
N GLU A 86 -4.06 -11.91 -2.64
CA GLU A 86 -2.76 -11.33 -2.23
C GLU A 86 -2.68 -9.79 -2.06
N ASP A 87 -3.67 -8.97 -2.45
CA ASP A 87 -3.43 -7.51 -2.64
C ASP A 87 -4.34 -6.53 -1.85
N GLY A 88 -5.24 -7.01 -0.97
CA GLY A 88 -6.24 -6.14 -0.32
C GLY A 88 -5.86 -5.58 1.05
N GLU A 89 -5.63 -6.46 2.01
CA GLU A 89 -5.73 -6.09 3.44
C GLU A 89 -4.37 -5.92 4.14
N GLU A 90 -3.34 -6.71 3.77
CA GLU A 90 -2.00 -6.60 4.40
C GLU A 90 -1.22 -5.33 3.97
N MET A 91 -1.60 -4.68 2.86
CA MET A 91 -0.87 -3.52 2.32
C MET A 91 -1.25 -2.18 2.98
N GLU A 92 -2.45 -2.07 3.54
CA GLU A 92 -2.92 -0.84 4.19
C GLU A 92 -2.37 -0.69 5.61
N GLU A 93 -2.42 -1.74 6.43
CA GLU A 93 -1.94 -1.70 7.83
C GLU A 93 -0.41 -1.50 7.89
N ALA A 94 0.34 -2.16 7.00
CA ALA A 94 1.79 -1.95 6.86
C ALA A 94 2.14 -0.54 6.34
N ALA A 95 1.22 0.14 5.64
CA ALA A 95 1.45 1.50 5.16
C ALA A 95 1.33 2.53 6.28
N GLU A 96 0.39 2.35 7.22
CA GLU A 96 0.21 3.24 8.38
C GLU A 96 1.41 3.15 9.34
N GLU A 97 1.85 1.95 9.68
CA GLU A 97 3.03 1.75 10.54
C GLU A 97 4.32 2.34 9.92
N GLU A 98 4.48 2.25 8.60
CA GLU A 98 5.64 2.81 7.91
C GLU A 98 5.63 4.35 7.90
N VAL A 99 4.44 4.97 7.85
CA VAL A 99 4.28 6.43 7.97
C VAL A 99 4.69 6.89 9.38
N ASP A 100 4.23 6.22 10.42
CA ASP A 100 4.58 6.54 11.81
C ASP A 100 6.07 6.37 12.09
N LYS A 101 6.68 5.30 11.56
CA LYS A 101 8.12 5.07 11.67
C LYS A 101 8.93 6.19 11.02
N ILE A 102 8.50 6.69 9.86
CA ILE A 102 9.19 7.79 9.16
C ILE A 102 8.97 9.13 9.87
N LEU A 103 7.78 9.38 10.41
CA LEU A 103 7.51 10.55 11.27
C LEU A 103 8.44 10.54 12.49
N PHE A 104 8.68 9.37 13.08
CA PHE A 104 9.63 9.21 14.17
C PHE A 104 11.09 9.46 13.74
N ASP A 105 11.52 8.84 12.64
CA ASP A 105 12.88 8.99 12.11
C ASP A 105 13.19 10.45 11.69
N LEU A 106 12.23 11.14 11.05
CA LEU A 106 12.39 12.52 10.60
C LEU A 106 12.37 13.52 11.76
N THR A 107 11.55 13.28 12.78
CA THR A 107 11.50 14.14 13.97
C THR A 107 12.59 13.81 14.99
N ALA A 108 13.52 12.89 14.66
CA ALA A 108 14.56 12.40 15.57
C ALA A 108 13.98 11.98 16.95
N GLY A 109 12.78 11.39 16.94
CA GLY A 109 12.06 11.00 18.15
C GLY A 109 11.45 12.15 18.96
N ALA A 110 11.34 13.37 18.42
CA ALA A 110 10.74 14.50 19.13
C ALA A 110 9.21 14.36 19.32
N LEU A 111 8.51 13.65 18.41
CA LEU A 111 7.07 13.37 18.57
C LEU A 111 6.78 12.42 19.75
N GLY A 112 7.68 11.48 20.05
CA GLY A 112 7.59 10.62 21.25
C GLY A 112 7.99 11.31 22.56
N LYS A 113 8.50 12.55 22.48
CA LYS A 113 8.83 13.41 23.62
C LYS A 113 7.81 14.52 23.88
N ALA A 114 6.73 14.59 23.10
CA ALA A 114 5.60 15.42 23.47
C ALA A 114 4.99 14.81 24.75
N PRO A 115 4.95 15.54 25.88
CA PRO A 115 4.42 15.00 27.12
C PRO A 115 2.98 14.57 26.88
N SER A 116 2.72 13.27 27.00
CA SER A 116 1.37 12.72 27.08
C SER A 116 0.74 13.29 28.35
N LYS A 117 -0.03 14.36 28.18
CA LYS A 117 -0.68 15.15 29.24
C LYS A 117 0.31 15.98 30.05
N VAL A 118 0.16 17.30 29.95
CA VAL A 118 0.51 18.22 31.03
C VAL A 118 -0.33 17.75 32.24
N THR A 119 0.30 17.02 33.15
CA THR A 119 -0.26 16.64 34.47
C THR A 119 0.16 17.64 35.54
N ASP A 120 0.80 18.73 35.15
CA ASP A 120 1.05 19.84 36.05
C ASP A 120 -0.29 20.43 36.44
N ALA A 121 -0.57 20.42 37.74
CA ALA A 121 -1.74 21.09 38.27
C ALA A 121 -1.63 22.56 37.85
N LEU A 122 -2.64 23.05 37.12
CA LEU A 122 -2.79 24.47 36.83
C LEU A 122 -2.56 25.25 38.14
N PRO A 123 -1.73 26.30 38.14
CA PRO A 123 -1.56 27.13 39.33
C PRO A 123 -2.94 27.61 39.78
N ASP A 124 -3.22 27.51 41.08
CA ASP A 124 -4.46 28.01 41.69
C ASP A 124 -4.68 29.46 41.26
N LEU A 125 -5.57 29.64 40.28
CA LEU A 125 -6.08 30.94 39.93
C LEU A 125 -7.05 31.33 41.05
N GLN A 126 -6.55 32.20 41.93
CA GLN A 126 -7.33 33.04 42.82
C GLN A 126 -8.63 33.48 42.09
N PRO A 127 -9.82 33.42 42.73
CA PRO A 127 -11.08 33.64 42.03
C PRO A 127 -11.21 35.11 41.64
N ALA A 128 -10.80 35.43 40.41
CA ALA A 128 -11.15 36.67 39.74
C ALA A 128 -12.39 36.41 38.89
N ALA A 129 -13.54 36.82 39.42
CA ALA A 129 -14.78 37.12 38.72
C ALA A 129 -15.16 36.18 37.57
N ALA A 130 -15.96 35.15 37.89
CA ALA A 130 -16.80 34.47 36.92
C ALA A 130 -17.85 35.47 36.37
N ALA A 131 -17.51 36.14 35.27
CA ALA A 131 -18.47 36.75 34.37
C ALA A 131 -18.73 35.77 33.22
N ALA A 132 -19.85 35.06 33.37
CA ALA A 132 -20.74 34.52 32.34
C ALA A 132 -20.15 34.16 30.96
N ALA A 133 -20.08 32.85 30.69
CA ALA A 133 -20.25 32.30 29.34
C ALA A 133 -20.59 30.80 29.41
N SER A 134 -21.84 30.48 29.69
CA SER A 134 -22.61 29.35 29.12
C SER A 134 -23.94 29.20 29.84
N GLU A 135 -24.98 28.82 29.08
CA GLU A 135 -26.38 28.59 29.47
C GLU A 135 -27.32 29.82 29.44
N ASP A 136 -27.48 30.43 28.27
CA ASP A 136 -28.79 30.86 27.76
C ASP A 136 -28.61 31.32 26.29
N GLU A 137 -28.78 30.42 25.33
CA GLU A 137 -29.06 30.85 23.95
C GLU A 137 -30.54 31.28 23.95
N SER A 138 -30.80 32.59 23.94
CA SER A 138 -32.16 33.13 23.95
C SER A 138 -32.86 32.89 22.61
N GLU A 139 -34.20 32.79 22.62
CA GLU A 139 -35.03 32.59 21.41
C GLU A 139 -34.74 33.64 20.30
N GLU A 140 -34.27 34.83 20.69
CA GLU A 140 -33.87 35.91 19.78
C GLU A 140 -32.63 35.57 18.93
N ASP A 141 -31.68 34.80 19.46
CA ASP A 141 -30.46 34.39 18.73
C ASP A 141 -30.78 33.32 17.67
N ILE A 142 -31.77 32.47 17.94
CA ILE A 142 -32.27 31.47 16.99
C ILE A 142 -33.03 32.16 15.83
N GLU A 143 -33.84 33.18 16.13
CA GLU A 143 -34.55 33.98 15.11
C GLU A 143 -33.59 34.78 14.21
N ALA A 144 -32.52 35.31 14.77
CA ALA A 144 -31.45 35.99 14.03
C ALA A 144 -30.72 35.03 13.07
N MET A 145 -30.53 33.77 13.44
CA MET A 145 -29.95 32.76 12.54
C MET A 145 -30.90 32.34 11.42
N GLN A 146 -32.20 32.25 11.69
CA GLN A 146 -33.22 31.88 10.69
C GLN A 146 -33.39 32.95 9.60
N SER A 147 -33.46 34.23 9.97
CA SER A 147 -33.56 35.34 9.01
C SER A 147 -32.37 35.41 8.05
N ARG A 148 -31.17 35.04 8.52
CA ARG A 148 -29.94 35.00 7.72
C ARG A 148 -29.93 33.85 6.71
N LEU A 149 -30.56 32.73 7.05
CA LEU A 149 -30.72 31.57 6.16
C LEU A 149 -31.78 31.82 5.08
N GLU A 150 -32.85 32.55 5.39
CA GLU A 150 -33.87 32.93 4.41
C GLU A 150 -33.34 33.94 3.38
N ALA A 151 -32.49 34.87 3.78
CA ALA A 151 -31.84 35.82 2.87
C ALA A 151 -30.88 35.15 1.86
N LEU A 152 -30.42 33.92 2.13
CA LEU A 152 -29.61 33.10 1.21
C LEU A 152 -30.46 32.24 0.26
N ARG A 153 -31.78 32.20 0.48
CA ARG A 153 -32.72 31.37 -0.27
C ARG A 153 -33.50 32.15 -1.35
N SER A 154 -33.36 33.47 -1.41
CA SER A 154 -33.83 34.33 -2.52
C SER A 154 -32.71 34.61 -3.52
#